data_AF-A0A973RHK9-F1
#
_entry.id   AF-A0A973RHK9-F1
#
_cell.length_a   1.000
_cell.length_b   1.000
_cell.length_c   1.000
_cell.angle_alpha   90.00
_cell.angle_beta   90.00
_cell.angle_gamma   90.00
#
_symmetry.space_group_name_H-M   'P 1'
#
loop_
_entity.id
_entity.type
_entity.pdbx_description
1 polymer ?
#
loop_
_entity_poly.entity_id
_entity_poly.type
_entity_poly.pdbx_seq_one_letter_code
_entity_poly.pdbx_strand_id
1 'polypeptide(L)'
;MITGGPFTSPGATLGFTTISREAARVPEEGWSELVADVVDHLIASALAAPPHLGREELRTQLFPRFSAPGRIPEERLAEDYTYARRVAGMPLLLAVRQSQASAFLADIHLAKAGGAEAAWETAAANLEAAPFGEPTAYRAPSGATVIVFESEHPRQAAWLAYPERLAERLGLEIGPLGVLFCVPAHRQLGLYIVDEETTLADVHRMIELASILGEDEVAPLSPHLFWWRPGEPVTAATVEGPDGLVIALPEGILGTVAGHGADFDTIDG
;
A
#
# COMPACT_ATOMS: atom_id res chain seq x y z
N MET A 1 -7.04 -19.57 8.99
CA MET A 1 -7.62 -18.36 9.62
C MET A 1 -7.66 -17.29 8.55
N ILE A 2 -8.84 -16.92 8.06
CA ILE A 2 -8.97 -15.93 6.99
C ILE A 2 -8.97 -14.56 7.64
N THR A 3 -7.91 -13.79 7.42
CA THR A 3 -7.87 -12.38 7.82
C THR A 3 -8.59 -11.57 6.75
N GLY A 4 -9.82 -11.12 7.02
CA GLY A 4 -10.50 -10.01 6.37
C GLY A 4 -10.57 -8.87 7.38
N GLY A 5 -10.09 -7.67 7.05
CA GLY A 5 -10.00 -6.54 8.00
C GLY A 5 -9.25 -6.81 9.33
N PRO A 6 -9.06 -5.80 10.18
CA PRO A 6 -8.83 -6.03 11.61
C PRO A 6 -10.14 -6.53 12.22
N PHE A 7 -10.17 -7.77 12.69
CA PHE A 7 -11.26 -8.30 13.52
C PHE A 7 -11.07 -7.79 14.96
N THR A 8 -11.61 -6.61 15.30
CA THR A 8 -11.65 -6.16 16.70
C THR A 8 -12.88 -6.73 17.38
N SER A 9 -12.69 -7.61 18.36
CA SER A 9 -13.80 -8.21 19.09
C SER A 9 -14.57 -7.19 19.95
N PRO A 10 -15.91 -7.30 20.07
CA PRO A 10 -16.77 -8.28 19.40
C PRO A 10 -17.56 -7.60 18.27
N GLY A 11 -16.92 -7.39 17.12
CA GLY A 11 -17.61 -6.98 15.89
C GLY A 11 -16.72 -7.10 14.66
N ALA A 12 -17.27 -7.60 13.55
CA ALA A 12 -16.62 -7.43 12.26
C ALA A 12 -16.97 -6.04 11.74
N THR A 13 -15.97 -5.16 11.60
CA THR A 13 -16.16 -3.87 10.94
C THR A 13 -16.09 -4.09 9.44
N LEU A 14 -17.26 -4.13 8.80
CA LEU A 14 -17.38 -4.12 7.35
C LEU A 14 -17.45 -2.65 6.92
N GLY A 15 -16.43 -2.16 6.22
CA GLY A 15 -16.50 -0.81 5.69
C GLY A 15 -17.50 -0.74 4.54
N PHE A 16 -18.39 0.26 4.60
CA PHE A 16 -19.36 0.54 3.55
C PHE A 16 -18.72 1.00 2.23
N THR A 17 -17.41 1.22 2.18
CA THR A 17 -16.70 1.70 1.00
C THR A 17 -16.84 0.74 -0.18
N THR A 18 -16.82 -0.58 0.05
CA THR A 18 -17.08 -1.58 -1.01
C THR A 18 -18.53 -1.52 -1.47
N ILE A 19 -19.48 -1.46 -0.53
CA ILE A 19 -20.91 -1.36 -0.83
C ILE A 19 -21.21 -0.09 -1.63
N SER A 20 -20.72 1.06 -1.17
CA SER A 20 -20.91 2.37 -1.81
C SER A 20 -20.36 2.39 -3.24
N ARG A 21 -19.23 1.72 -3.49
CA ARG A 21 -18.62 1.65 -4.82
C ARG A 21 -19.42 0.78 -5.77
N GLU A 22 -19.86 -0.39 -5.32
CA GLU A 22 -20.67 -1.27 -6.16
C GLU A 22 -22.09 -0.72 -6.34
N ALA A 23 -22.65 -0.02 -5.33
CA ALA A 23 -23.96 0.63 -5.40
C ALA A 23 -24.00 1.72 -6.47
N ALA A 24 -22.87 2.40 -6.74
CA ALA A 24 -22.75 3.37 -7.82
C ALA A 24 -22.90 2.75 -9.23
N ARG A 25 -22.87 1.41 -9.35
CA ARG A 25 -22.94 0.67 -10.62
C ARG A 25 -24.30 0.02 -10.88
N VAL A 26 -25.21 0.08 -9.92
CA VAL A 26 -26.53 -0.55 -10.00
C VAL A 26 -27.63 0.46 -9.64
N PRO A 27 -28.85 0.33 -10.22
CA PRO A 27 -29.99 1.14 -9.81
C PRO A 27 -30.31 0.95 -8.31
N GLU A 28 -30.91 1.97 -7.69
CA GLU A 28 -31.24 1.97 -6.25
C GLU A 28 -32.09 0.76 -5.85
N GLU A 29 -32.98 0.29 -6.73
CA GLU A 29 -33.81 -0.89 -6.49
C GLU A 29 -32.99 -2.17 -6.30
N GLY A 30 -31.79 -2.24 -6.90
CA GLY A 30 -30.86 -3.37 -6.81
C GLY A 30 -29.90 -3.32 -5.60
N TRP A 31 -29.92 -2.25 -4.82
CA TRP A 31 -28.99 -2.08 -3.69
C TRP A 31 -29.19 -3.13 -2.61
N SER A 32 -30.42 -3.53 -2.33
CA SER A 32 -30.72 -4.51 -1.30
C SER A 32 -30.08 -5.88 -1.60
N GLU A 33 -30.19 -6.35 -2.83
CA GLU A 33 -29.59 -7.59 -3.32
C GLU A 33 -28.06 -7.49 -3.36
N LEU A 34 -27.52 -6.37 -3.85
CA LEU A 34 -26.08 -6.09 -3.83
C LEU A 34 -25.50 -6.15 -2.40
N VAL A 35 -26.17 -5.50 -1.44
CA VAL A 35 -25.71 -5.49 -0.04
C VAL A 35 -25.73 -6.90 0.53
N ALA A 36 -26.79 -7.66 0.28
CA ALA A 36 -26.89 -9.05 0.72
C ALA A 36 -25.76 -9.89 0.13
N ASP A 37 -25.52 -9.80 -1.19
CA ASP A 37 -24.44 -10.52 -1.87
C ASP A 37 -23.06 -10.17 -1.30
N VAL A 38 -22.78 -8.87 -1.12
CA VAL A 38 -21.50 -8.40 -0.58
C VAL A 38 -21.30 -8.92 0.85
N VAL A 39 -22.32 -8.84 1.71
CA VAL A 39 -22.26 -9.32 3.10
C VAL A 39 -22.11 -10.84 3.15
N ASP A 40 -22.88 -11.58 2.36
CA ASP A 40 -22.80 -13.04 2.29
C ASP A 40 -21.42 -13.49 1.82
N HIS A 41 -20.85 -12.83 0.81
CA HIS A 41 -19.51 -13.14 0.33
C HIS A 41 -18.43 -12.85 1.38
N LEU A 42 -18.58 -11.77 2.15
CA LEU A 42 -17.65 -11.41 3.22
C LEU A 42 -17.72 -12.40 4.38
N ILE A 43 -18.92 -12.81 4.79
CA ILE A 43 -19.13 -13.83 5.83
C ILE A 43 -18.58 -15.18 5.37
N ALA A 44 -18.93 -15.62 4.15
CA ALA A 44 -18.44 -16.86 3.57
C ALA A 44 -16.90 -16.86 3.47
N SER A 45 -16.32 -15.74 3.04
CA SER A 45 -14.87 -15.55 2.99
C SER A 45 -14.25 -15.59 4.39
N ALA A 46 -14.81 -14.92 5.41
CA ALA A 46 -14.26 -14.96 6.76
C ALA A 46 -14.29 -16.37 7.39
N LEU A 47 -15.30 -17.17 7.04
CA LEU A 47 -15.52 -18.51 7.59
C LEU A 47 -14.85 -19.65 6.79
N ALA A 48 -14.43 -19.39 5.56
CA ALA A 48 -13.83 -20.43 4.72
C ALA A 48 -12.44 -20.88 5.23
N ALA A 49 -12.02 -22.07 4.82
CA ALA A 49 -10.59 -22.39 4.80
C ALA A 49 -9.92 -21.61 3.65
N PRO A 50 -8.60 -21.33 3.70
CA PRO A 50 -7.89 -20.81 2.54
C PRO A 50 -8.25 -21.66 1.32
N PRO A 51 -8.57 -21.04 0.18
CA PRO A 51 -9.17 -21.76 -0.91
C PRO A 51 -8.28 -22.93 -1.33
N HIS A 52 -8.91 -24.08 -1.57
CA HIS A 52 -8.26 -25.23 -2.17
C HIS A 52 -8.01 -24.95 -3.66
N LEU A 53 -7.15 -23.96 -3.94
CA LEU A 53 -6.75 -23.62 -5.29
C LEU A 53 -5.91 -24.75 -5.87
N GLY A 54 -6.18 -25.08 -7.12
CA GLY A 54 -5.25 -25.84 -7.94
C GLY A 54 -3.92 -25.08 -8.10
N ARG A 55 -2.86 -25.78 -8.51
CA ARG A 55 -1.55 -25.16 -8.73
C ARG A 55 -1.64 -23.96 -9.69
N GLU A 56 -2.38 -24.12 -10.78
CA GLU A 56 -2.47 -23.08 -11.81
C GLU A 56 -3.28 -21.86 -11.35
N GLU A 57 -4.40 -22.10 -10.66
CA GLU A 57 -5.21 -21.03 -10.08
C GLU A 57 -4.44 -20.25 -9.00
N LEU A 58 -3.65 -20.96 -8.17
CA LEU A 58 -2.78 -20.33 -7.20
C LEU A 58 -1.76 -19.42 -7.89
N ARG A 59 -1.11 -19.89 -8.96
CA ARG A 59 -0.11 -19.11 -9.69
C ARG A 59 -0.71 -17.89 -10.38
N THR A 60 -1.88 -18.01 -10.99
CA THR A 60 -2.54 -16.91 -11.72
C THR A 60 -3.16 -15.85 -10.81
N GLN A 61 -3.57 -16.23 -9.59
CA GLN A 61 -4.19 -15.29 -8.64
C GLN A 61 -3.20 -14.67 -7.65
N LEU A 62 -1.93 -15.10 -7.67
CA LEU A 62 -0.93 -14.66 -6.71
C LEU A 62 -0.53 -13.20 -6.94
N PHE A 63 -0.45 -12.42 -5.88
CA PHE A 63 0.08 -11.06 -5.95
C PHE A 63 0.73 -10.63 -4.62
N PRO A 64 1.69 -9.69 -4.67
CA PRO A 64 2.27 -9.11 -3.47
C PRO A 64 1.27 -8.14 -2.80
N ARG A 65 1.19 -8.18 -1.47
CA ARG A 65 0.31 -7.30 -0.68
C ARG A 65 0.92 -7.01 0.67
N PHE A 66 0.94 -5.75 1.08
CA PHE A 66 1.32 -5.36 2.44
C PHE A 66 0.30 -5.83 3.48
N SER A 67 0.74 -6.28 4.65
CA SER A 67 -0.16 -6.41 5.79
C SER A 67 -0.38 -5.05 6.44
N ALA A 68 -1.64 -4.70 6.70
CA ALA A 68 -1.95 -3.52 7.50
C ALA A 68 -1.41 -3.68 8.93
N PRO A 69 -1.09 -2.57 9.62
CA PRO A 69 -0.66 -2.60 11.02
C PRO A 69 -1.62 -3.41 11.89
N GLY A 70 -1.07 -4.26 12.77
CA GLY A 70 -1.85 -5.09 13.71
C GLY A 70 -2.67 -6.23 13.10
N ARG A 71 -2.72 -6.37 11.77
CA ARG A 71 -3.52 -7.44 11.12
C ARG A 71 -2.95 -8.83 11.33
N ILE A 72 -1.64 -8.97 11.20
CA ILE A 72 -0.92 -10.21 11.50
C ILE A 72 0.07 -9.87 12.62
N PRO A 73 -0.06 -10.48 13.81
CA PRO A 73 0.91 -10.30 14.89
C PRO A 73 2.33 -10.66 14.45
N GLU A 74 3.34 -10.01 15.04
CA GLU A 74 4.75 -10.21 14.66
C GLU A 74 5.20 -11.66 14.89
N GLU A 75 4.74 -12.29 15.96
CA GLU A 75 5.03 -13.69 16.27
C GLU A 75 4.49 -14.62 15.17
N ARG A 76 3.29 -14.31 14.67
CA ARG A 76 2.66 -15.06 13.57
C ARG A 76 3.38 -14.84 12.25
N LEU A 77 3.85 -13.62 11.98
CA LEU A 77 4.68 -13.34 10.80
C LEU A 77 5.95 -14.19 10.82
N ALA A 78 6.59 -14.32 11.98
CA ALA A 78 7.81 -15.10 12.14
C ALA A 78 7.59 -16.63 12.05
N GLU A 79 6.42 -17.13 12.47
CA GLU A 79 6.13 -18.57 12.52
C GLU A 79 5.45 -19.11 11.25
N ASP A 80 4.40 -18.42 10.78
CA ASP A 80 3.50 -18.94 9.74
C ASP A 80 3.78 -18.35 8.35
N TYR A 81 4.60 -17.29 8.27
CA TYR A 81 4.88 -16.52 7.06
C TYR A 81 6.38 -16.24 6.91
N THR A 82 7.23 -17.26 7.04
CA THR A 82 8.70 -17.10 7.05
C THR A 82 9.27 -16.52 5.75
N TYR A 83 8.49 -16.56 4.66
CA TYR A 83 8.82 -15.94 3.38
C TYR A 83 8.57 -14.42 3.31
N ALA A 84 7.94 -13.83 4.34
CA ALA A 84 7.57 -12.42 4.34
C ALA A 84 8.79 -11.53 4.13
N ARG A 85 8.66 -10.54 3.26
CA ARG A 85 9.69 -9.53 2.99
C ARG A 85 9.34 -8.26 3.76
N ARG A 86 10.32 -7.40 4.03
CA ARG A 86 10.08 -6.06 4.58
C ARG A 86 10.51 -4.99 3.59
N VAL A 87 9.64 -3.99 3.41
CA VAL A 87 9.94 -2.79 2.60
C VAL A 87 9.72 -1.59 3.51
N ALA A 88 10.79 -0.85 3.80
CA ALA A 88 10.76 0.25 4.77
C ALA A 88 10.05 -0.11 6.09
N GLY A 89 10.31 -1.31 6.61
CA GLY A 89 9.70 -1.83 7.85
C GLY A 89 8.32 -2.46 7.67
N MET A 90 7.59 -2.20 6.57
CA MET A 90 6.27 -2.78 6.33
C MET A 90 6.37 -4.25 5.87
N PRO A 91 5.60 -5.17 6.47
CA PRO A 91 5.56 -6.56 6.06
C PRO A 91 4.83 -6.71 4.72
N LEU A 92 5.54 -7.21 3.72
CA LEU A 92 5.04 -7.56 2.39
C LEU A 92 4.90 -9.09 2.31
N LEU A 93 3.70 -9.53 1.99
CA LEU A 93 3.35 -10.94 1.88
C LEU A 93 2.77 -11.27 0.51
N LEU A 94 2.56 -12.57 0.30
CA LEU A 94 1.88 -13.13 -0.85
C LEU A 94 0.41 -13.39 -0.51
N ALA A 95 -0.46 -12.94 -1.40
CA ALA A 95 -1.90 -13.11 -1.28
C ALA A 95 -2.49 -13.65 -2.57
N VAL A 96 -3.68 -14.23 -2.46
CA VAL A 96 -4.56 -14.57 -3.59
C VAL A 96 -5.83 -13.76 -3.49
N ARG A 97 -6.40 -13.38 -4.64
CA ARG A 97 -7.69 -12.69 -4.71
C ARG A 97 -8.73 -13.64 -5.25
N GLN A 98 -9.80 -13.83 -4.49
CA GLN A 98 -11.00 -14.53 -4.93
C GLN A 98 -12.15 -13.55 -4.93
N SER A 99 -12.71 -13.28 -6.12
CA SER A 99 -13.77 -12.29 -6.27
C SER A 99 -13.35 -10.94 -5.64
N GLN A 100 -14.10 -10.46 -4.65
CA GLN A 100 -13.85 -9.18 -3.96
C GLN A 100 -12.98 -9.31 -2.70
N ALA A 101 -12.60 -10.52 -2.29
CA ALA A 101 -11.79 -10.75 -1.11
C ALA A 101 -10.37 -11.21 -1.48
N SER A 102 -9.42 -10.95 -0.59
CA SER A 102 -8.07 -11.51 -0.72
C SER A 102 -7.57 -12.08 0.60
N ALA A 103 -6.81 -13.16 0.51
CA ALA A 103 -6.29 -13.91 1.63
C ALA A 103 -4.77 -14.06 1.52
N PHE A 104 -4.06 -13.90 2.64
CA PHE A 104 -2.64 -14.19 2.74
C PHE A 104 -2.38 -15.69 2.77
N LEU A 105 -1.25 -16.11 2.22
CA LEU A 105 -0.86 -17.52 2.13
C LEU A 105 0.21 -17.86 3.17
N ALA A 106 -0.14 -18.58 4.23
CA ALA A 106 0.91 -19.14 5.11
C ALA A 106 1.85 -20.10 4.35
N ASP A 107 3.03 -20.37 4.90
CA ASP A 107 4.09 -21.21 4.32
C ASP A 107 3.57 -22.53 3.76
N ILE A 108 2.63 -23.17 4.47
CA ILE A 108 2.04 -24.46 4.10
C ILE A 108 1.40 -24.45 2.70
N HIS A 109 0.96 -23.28 2.23
CA HIS A 109 0.27 -23.12 0.95
C HIS A 109 1.26 -22.92 -0.21
N LEU A 110 2.48 -22.46 0.05
CA LEU A 110 3.46 -22.13 -0.98
C LEU A 110 4.14 -23.36 -1.58
N ALA A 111 4.12 -24.50 -0.90
CA ALA A 111 4.59 -25.77 -1.45
C ALA A 111 3.93 -26.11 -2.79
N LYS A 112 2.64 -25.76 -2.95
CA LYS A 112 1.89 -25.97 -4.20
C LYS A 112 2.34 -25.05 -5.35
N ALA A 113 2.85 -23.87 -5.02
CA ALA A 113 3.36 -22.88 -5.97
C ALA A 113 4.79 -23.16 -6.45
N GLY A 114 5.45 -24.20 -5.91
CA GLY A 114 6.86 -24.50 -6.19
C GLY A 114 7.82 -23.92 -5.15
N GLY A 115 7.32 -23.49 -3.99
CA GLY A 115 8.10 -22.86 -2.92
C GLY A 115 7.99 -21.34 -2.91
N ALA A 116 8.58 -20.71 -1.89
CA ALA A 116 8.44 -19.28 -1.62
C ALA A 116 9.02 -18.38 -2.73
N GLU A 117 10.23 -18.66 -3.20
CA GLU A 117 10.88 -17.81 -4.22
C GLU A 117 10.15 -17.87 -5.57
N ALA A 118 9.79 -19.07 -6.03
CA ALA A 118 8.99 -19.22 -7.25
C ALA A 118 7.62 -18.52 -7.14
N ALA A 119 7.04 -18.49 -5.94
CA ALA A 119 5.82 -17.76 -5.66
C ALA A 119 6.05 -16.24 -5.73
N TRP A 120 7.14 -15.72 -5.15
CA TRP A 120 7.50 -14.30 -5.27
C TRP A 120 7.72 -13.85 -6.72
N GLU A 121 8.46 -14.64 -7.51
CA GLU A 121 8.67 -14.36 -8.94
C GLU A 121 7.34 -14.32 -9.70
N THR A 122 6.48 -15.30 -9.46
CA THR A 122 5.15 -15.38 -10.09
C THR A 122 4.28 -14.18 -9.68
N ALA A 123 4.28 -13.81 -8.40
CA ALA A 123 3.50 -12.69 -7.89
C ALA A 123 3.96 -11.36 -8.47
N ALA A 124 5.28 -11.17 -8.61
CA ALA A 124 5.85 -9.98 -9.21
C ALA A 124 5.51 -9.88 -10.71
N ALA A 125 5.58 -10.98 -11.46
CA ALA A 125 5.15 -11.03 -12.85
C ALA A 125 3.65 -10.72 -13.02
N ASN A 126 2.80 -11.22 -12.11
CA ASN A 126 1.37 -10.91 -12.11
C ASN A 126 1.10 -9.44 -11.79
N LEU A 127 1.88 -8.83 -10.89
CA LEU A 127 1.79 -7.39 -10.59
C LEU A 127 2.12 -6.56 -11.85
N GLU A 128 3.16 -6.94 -12.59
CA GLU A 128 3.57 -6.28 -13.83
C GLU A 128 2.52 -6.41 -14.94
N ALA A 129 2.00 -7.63 -15.17
CA ALA A 129 1.02 -7.89 -16.21
C ALA A 129 -0.37 -7.29 -15.93
N ALA A 130 -0.66 -6.97 -14.67
CA ALA A 130 -1.94 -6.45 -14.25
C ALA A 130 -2.22 -5.01 -14.75
N PRO A 131 -3.50 -4.62 -14.91
CA PRO A 131 -3.89 -3.21 -15.01
C PRO A 131 -3.35 -2.38 -13.85
N PHE A 132 -2.88 -1.18 -14.17
CA PHE A 132 -2.40 -0.19 -13.21
C PHE A 132 -3.53 0.74 -12.79
N GLY A 133 -3.42 1.35 -11.61
CA GLY A 133 -4.40 2.31 -11.12
C GLY A 133 -4.49 3.57 -11.98
N GLU A 134 -5.66 4.22 -11.92
CA GLU A 134 -5.91 5.50 -12.59
C GLU A 134 -5.20 6.63 -11.83
N PRO A 135 -4.48 7.53 -12.53
CA PRO A 135 -3.79 8.65 -11.91
C PRO A 135 -4.75 9.78 -11.56
N THR A 136 -4.61 10.32 -10.35
CA THR A 136 -5.21 11.58 -9.92
C THR A 136 -4.12 12.53 -9.45
N ALA A 137 -4.09 13.75 -9.98
CA ALA A 137 -3.12 14.77 -9.60
C ALA A 137 -3.68 15.67 -8.49
N TYR A 138 -2.97 15.71 -7.35
CA TYR A 138 -3.25 16.60 -6.24
C TYR A 138 -2.24 17.73 -6.24
N ARG A 139 -2.69 18.96 -6.50
CA ARG A 139 -1.84 20.14 -6.54
C ARG A 139 -1.92 20.90 -5.23
N ALA A 140 -0.78 21.07 -4.58
CA ALA A 140 -0.64 21.95 -3.44
C ALA A 140 -0.58 23.42 -3.88
N PRO A 141 -0.98 24.38 -3.02
CA PRO A 141 -0.80 25.82 -3.29
C PRO A 141 0.65 26.23 -3.53
N SER A 142 1.62 25.46 -3.02
CA SER A 142 3.06 25.63 -3.27
C SER A 142 3.46 25.33 -4.72
N GLY A 143 2.61 24.66 -5.50
CA GLY A 143 2.92 24.20 -6.86
C GLY A 143 3.28 22.71 -6.93
N ALA A 144 3.62 22.08 -5.80
CA ALA A 144 3.88 20.64 -5.75
C ALA A 144 2.68 19.83 -6.24
N THR A 145 2.95 18.82 -7.06
CA THR A 145 1.94 17.93 -7.60
C THR A 145 2.24 16.50 -7.17
N VAL A 146 1.40 15.94 -6.29
CA VAL A 146 1.44 14.53 -5.92
C VAL A 146 0.53 13.76 -6.88
N ILE A 147 1.05 12.71 -7.51
CA ILE A 147 0.25 11.81 -8.35
C ILE A 147 -0.14 10.59 -7.52
N VAL A 148 -1.44 10.40 -7.32
CA VAL A 148 -2.00 9.23 -6.62
C VAL A 148 -2.61 8.30 -7.64
N PHE A 149 -2.14 7.07 -7.66
CA PHE A 149 -2.70 6.00 -8.45
C PHE A 149 -3.64 5.17 -7.58
N GLU A 150 -4.87 5.00 -8.05
CA GLU A 150 -5.88 4.21 -7.35
C GLU A 150 -6.41 3.08 -8.25
N SER A 151 -6.55 1.88 -7.70
CA SER A 151 -7.16 0.76 -8.41
C SER A 151 -8.19 0.01 -7.56
N GLU A 152 -9.03 -0.79 -8.19
CA GLU A 152 -9.92 -1.70 -7.44
C GLU A 152 -9.18 -2.87 -6.79
N HIS A 153 -7.89 -3.04 -7.07
CA HIS A 153 -7.11 -4.16 -6.59
C HIS A 153 -6.16 -3.76 -5.46
N PRO A 154 -6.13 -4.52 -4.34
CA PRO A 154 -5.24 -4.23 -3.21
C PRO A 154 -3.75 -4.46 -3.50
N ARG A 155 -3.37 -4.65 -4.78
CA ARG A 155 -1.98 -4.81 -5.21
C ARG A 155 -1.31 -3.48 -5.55
N GLN A 156 -2.09 -2.39 -5.65
CA GLN A 156 -1.57 -1.09 -6.08
C GLN A 156 -0.43 -0.61 -5.16
N ALA A 157 -0.62 -0.69 -3.84
CA ALA A 157 0.41 -0.31 -2.87
C ALA A 157 1.69 -1.14 -3.00
N ALA A 158 1.60 -2.39 -3.49
CA ALA A 158 2.76 -3.28 -3.58
C ALA A 158 3.82 -2.82 -4.58
N TRP A 159 3.48 -1.88 -5.47
CA TRP A 159 4.47 -1.21 -6.33
C TRP A 159 5.53 -0.44 -5.57
N LEU A 160 5.27 -0.07 -4.31
CA LEU A 160 6.31 0.46 -3.41
C LEU A 160 7.49 -0.51 -3.26
N ALA A 161 7.28 -1.82 -3.39
CA ALA A 161 8.35 -2.82 -3.30
C ALA A 161 9.17 -2.97 -4.61
N TYR A 162 8.76 -2.31 -5.69
CA TYR A 162 9.34 -2.44 -7.03
C TYR A 162 9.50 -1.07 -7.72
N PRO A 163 10.16 -0.10 -7.08
CA PRO A 163 10.19 1.28 -7.56
C PRO A 163 10.95 1.45 -8.89
N GLU A 164 12.00 0.65 -9.16
CA GLU A 164 12.66 0.64 -10.48
C GLU A 164 11.68 0.25 -11.60
N ARG A 165 10.95 -0.84 -11.39
CA ARG A 165 9.97 -1.36 -12.36
C ARG A 165 8.79 -0.41 -12.52
N LEU A 166 8.41 0.27 -11.43
CA LEU A 166 7.38 1.30 -11.46
C LEU A 166 7.82 2.49 -12.32
N ALA A 167 9.04 2.98 -12.11
CA ALA A 167 9.59 4.09 -12.87
C ALA A 167 9.67 3.75 -14.37
N GLU A 168 10.14 2.55 -14.72
CA GLU A 168 10.15 2.04 -16.10
C GLU A 168 8.74 1.97 -16.69
N ARG A 169 7.78 1.38 -15.96
CA ARG A 169 6.38 1.26 -16.40
C ARG A 169 5.73 2.61 -16.67
N LEU A 170 6.05 3.61 -15.87
CA LEU A 170 5.51 4.97 -15.97
C LEU A 170 6.33 5.88 -16.90
N GLY A 171 7.46 5.41 -17.43
CA GLY A 171 8.36 6.23 -18.24
C GLY A 171 8.95 7.41 -17.47
N LEU A 172 9.18 7.25 -16.15
CA LEU A 172 9.70 8.31 -15.29
C LEU A 172 11.22 8.28 -15.25
N GLU A 173 11.83 9.45 -15.46
CA GLU A 173 13.25 9.66 -15.20
C GLU A 173 13.41 10.13 -13.75
N ILE A 174 13.97 9.27 -12.90
CA ILE A 174 14.17 9.58 -11.47
C ILE A 174 15.59 10.09 -11.26
N GLY A 175 15.68 11.35 -10.86
CA GLY A 175 16.94 12.03 -10.58
C GLY A 175 17.64 11.57 -9.30
N PRO A 176 18.81 12.15 -8.98
CA PRO A 176 19.61 11.77 -7.82
C PRO A 176 18.94 12.06 -6.46
N LEU A 177 17.96 12.98 -6.45
CA LEU A 177 17.16 13.32 -5.28
C LEU A 177 16.03 12.31 -5.00
N GLY A 178 15.74 11.43 -5.96
CA GLY A 178 14.80 10.33 -5.80
C GLY A 178 13.34 10.74 -5.91
N VAL A 179 12.49 9.93 -5.28
CA VAL A 179 11.04 10.06 -5.27
C VAL A 179 10.54 9.81 -3.85
N LEU A 180 9.52 10.57 -3.46
CA LEU A 180 8.73 10.27 -2.27
C LEU A 180 7.52 9.44 -2.69
N PHE A 181 7.20 8.43 -1.90
CA PHE A 181 6.00 7.63 -2.02
C PHE A 181 5.13 7.76 -0.77
N CYS A 182 3.83 7.60 -0.93
CA CYS A 182 2.91 7.29 0.16
C CYS A 182 2.02 6.10 -0.21
N VAL A 183 1.67 5.26 0.76
CA VAL A 183 0.76 4.12 0.60
C VAL A 183 -0.35 4.17 1.66
N PRO A 184 -1.29 5.12 1.52
CA PRO A 184 -2.34 5.33 2.53
C PRO A 184 -3.24 4.09 2.71
N ALA A 185 -3.47 3.33 1.64
CA ALA A 185 -4.23 2.07 1.66
C ALA A 185 -3.77 1.10 0.58
N HIS A 186 -4.18 -0.18 0.68
CA HIS A 186 -3.75 -1.23 -0.25
C HIS A 186 -4.00 -0.92 -1.73
N ARG A 187 -5.04 -0.14 -2.00
CA ARG A 187 -5.50 0.21 -3.35
C ARG A 187 -4.88 1.50 -3.88
N GLN A 188 -4.04 2.17 -3.10
CA GLN A 188 -3.50 3.48 -3.42
C GLN A 188 -1.97 3.48 -3.35
N LEU A 189 -1.35 4.24 -4.26
CA LEU A 189 0.07 4.57 -4.23
C LEU A 189 0.19 6.03 -4.70
N GLY A 190 0.67 6.91 -3.83
CA GLY A 190 1.08 8.26 -4.20
C GLY A 190 2.56 8.32 -4.50
N LEU A 191 2.95 9.14 -5.47
CA LEU A 191 4.35 9.50 -5.71
C LEU A 191 4.51 11.00 -5.97
N TYR A 192 5.68 11.50 -5.60
CA TYR A 192 6.14 12.86 -5.83
C TYR A 192 7.63 12.81 -6.17
N ILE A 193 8.01 13.29 -7.37
CA ILE A 193 9.42 13.32 -7.79
C ILE A 193 10.10 14.48 -7.07
N VAL A 194 11.21 14.18 -6.39
CA VAL A 194 11.99 15.20 -5.68
C VAL A 194 12.94 15.87 -6.64
N ASP A 195 12.92 17.19 -6.67
CA ASP A 195 13.80 18.04 -7.45
C ASP A 195 14.41 19.16 -6.57
N GLU A 196 15.17 20.05 -7.20
CA GLU A 196 15.82 21.17 -6.50
C GLU A 196 14.82 22.20 -5.98
N GLU A 197 13.61 22.27 -6.52
CA GLU A 197 12.57 23.22 -6.09
C GLU A 197 11.71 22.67 -4.93
N THR A 198 11.85 21.37 -4.62
CA THR A 198 11.10 20.71 -3.56
C THR A 198 11.39 21.32 -2.19
N THR A 199 10.34 21.70 -1.48
CA THR A 199 10.43 22.33 -0.14
C THR A 199 9.92 21.42 0.97
N LEU A 200 10.26 21.73 2.23
CA LEU A 200 9.67 21.06 3.39
C LEU A 200 8.14 21.19 3.45
N ALA A 201 7.59 22.30 2.93
CA ALA A 201 6.15 22.49 2.86
C ALA A 201 5.52 21.41 1.96
N ASP A 202 6.15 21.07 0.83
CA ASP A 202 5.66 20.04 -0.08
C ASP A 202 5.65 18.66 0.57
N VAL A 203 6.70 18.33 1.33
CA VAL A 203 6.77 17.09 2.11
C VAL A 203 5.65 17.02 3.16
N HIS A 204 5.42 18.10 3.91
CA HIS A 204 4.31 18.15 4.86
C HIS A 204 2.94 17.98 4.18
N ARG A 205 2.72 18.59 3.01
CA ARG A 205 1.47 18.40 2.25
C ARG A 205 1.27 16.96 1.81
N MET A 206 2.34 16.26 1.46
CA MET A 206 2.26 14.86 1.12
C MET A 206 1.91 13.99 2.34
N ILE A 207 2.40 14.34 3.54
CA ILE A 207 1.99 13.69 4.80
C ILE A 207 0.51 13.93 5.10
N GLU A 208 0.04 15.19 4.98
CA GLU A 208 -1.37 15.55 5.16
C GLU A 208 -2.26 14.76 4.18
N LEU A 209 -1.88 14.73 2.90
CA LEU A 209 -2.62 13.99 1.87
C LEU A 209 -2.67 12.48 2.17
N ALA A 210 -1.55 11.87 2.56
CA ALA A 210 -1.51 10.46 2.92
C ALA A 210 -2.42 10.15 4.11
N SER A 211 -2.50 11.06 5.08
CA SER A 211 -3.37 10.91 6.26
C SER A 211 -4.84 10.98 5.85
N ILE A 212 -5.24 12.01 5.09
CA ILE A 212 -6.61 12.20 4.60
C ILE A 212 -7.08 11.00 3.77
N LEU A 213 -6.24 10.51 2.85
CA LEU A 213 -6.59 9.36 2.00
C LEU A 213 -6.75 8.06 2.80
N GLY A 214 -6.05 7.92 3.92
CA GLY A 214 -6.12 6.76 4.80
C GLY A 214 -7.28 6.79 5.79
N GLU A 215 -7.78 7.96 6.19
CA GLU A 215 -8.81 8.11 7.23
C GLU A 215 -10.11 7.35 6.95
N ASP A 216 -10.57 7.35 5.70
CA ASP A 216 -11.83 6.71 5.29
C ASP A 216 -11.68 5.22 4.92
N GLU A 217 -10.49 4.66 5.10
CA GLU A 217 -10.18 3.29 4.68
C GLU A 217 -10.45 2.27 5.80
N VAL A 218 -11.00 1.13 5.43
CA VAL A 218 -11.33 0.04 6.38
C VAL A 218 -10.08 -0.56 7.02
N ALA A 219 -8.98 -0.52 6.29
CA ALA A 219 -7.69 -1.04 6.70
C ALA A 219 -6.60 -0.12 6.12
N PRO A 220 -6.40 1.08 6.72
CA PRO A 220 -5.33 1.96 6.29
C PRO A 220 -3.99 1.24 6.41
N LEU A 221 -3.09 1.55 5.48
CA LEU A 221 -1.76 0.94 5.44
C LEU A 221 -0.74 1.77 6.20
N SER A 222 -0.54 3.02 5.80
CA SER A 222 0.46 3.88 6.42
C SER A 222 0.24 5.36 6.10
N PRO A 223 0.30 6.26 7.11
CA PRO A 223 0.40 7.70 6.88
C PRO A 223 1.84 8.14 6.58
N HIS A 224 2.83 7.24 6.66
CA HIS A 224 4.24 7.58 6.45
C HIS A 224 4.55 7.83 4.97
N LEU A 225 5.61 8.63 4.77
CA LEU A 225 6.28 8.73 3.48
C LEU A 225 7.43 7.74 3.41
N PHE A 226 7.75 7.34 2.18
CA PHE A 226 8.85 6.46 1.85
C PHE A 226 9.70 7.13 0.78
N TRP A 227 11.01 6.91 0.81
CA TRP A 227 11.93 7.48 -0.15
C TRP A 227 12.68 6.39 -0.89
N TRP A 228 12.97 6.65 -2.16
CA TRP A 228 13.77 5.78 -3.01
C TRP A 228 14.50 6.58 -4.09
N ARG A 229 15.65 6.07 -4.52
CA ARG A 229 16.33 6.50 -5.75
C ARG A 229 16.96 5.29 -6.46
N PRO A 230 17.25 5.40 -7.77
CA PRO A 230 17.85 4.31 -8.54
C PRO A 230 19.08 3.68 -7.87
N GLY A 231 19.04 2.36 -7.68
CA GLY A 231 20.14 1.59 -7.09
C GLY A 231 20.13 1.51 -5.57
N GLU A 232 19.12 2.08 -4.90
CA GLU A 232 18.98 2.03 -3.44
C GLU A 232 17.71 1.31 -2.99
N PRO A 233 17.69 0.73 -1.78
CA PRO A 233 16.46 0.20 -1.22
C PRO A 233 15.50 1.34 -0.84
N VAL A 234 14.20 1.03 -0.83
CA VAL A 234 13.18 1.93 -0.28
C VAL A 234 13.37 2.06 1.23
N THR A 235 13.42 3.30 1.72
CA THR A 235 13.54 3.62 3.15
C THR A 235 12.35 4.42 3.65
N ALA A 236 12.12 4.41 4.96
CA ALA A 236 11.17 5.35 5.56
C ALA A 236 11.70 6.78 5.39
N ALA A 237 10.81 7.70 5.01
CA ALA A 237 11.08 9.14 4.92
C ALA A 237 10.43 9.92 6.05
N THR A 238 9.59 9.27 6.85
CA THR A 238 9.04 9.81 8.10
C THR A 238 9.07 8.76 9.21
N VAL A 239 9.16 9.23 10.45
CA VAL A 239 9.11 8.43 11.67
C VAL A 239 8.08 8.99 12.63
N GLU A 240 7.63 8.19 13.61
CA GLU A 240 6.79 8.68 14.69
C GLU A 240 7.61 9.58 15.63
N GLY A 241 7.09 10.77 15.93
CA GLY A 241 7.59 11.67 16.96
C GLY A 241 6.50 12.00 18.00
N PRO A 242 6.83 12.81 19.01
CA PRO A 242 5.91 13.13 20.11
C PRO A 242 4.62 13.82 19.67
N ASP A 243 4.71 14.68 18.67
CA ASP A 243 3.62 15.53 18.19
C ASP A 243 3.07 15.09 16.81
N GLY A 244 3.46 13.89 16.34
CA GLY A 244 3.07 13.35 15.05
C GLY A 244 4.27 12.90 14.21
N LEU A 245 4.07 12.80 12.89
CA LEU A 245 5.10 12.33 11.97
C LEU A 245 6.21 13.37 11.79
N VAL A 246 7.46 12.92 11.90
CA VAL A 246 8.66 13.73 11.71
C VAL A 246 9.36 13.30 10.42
N ILE A 247 9.83 14.26 9.63
CA ILE A 247 10.59 14.01 8.40
C ILE A 247 11.97 13.44 8.76
N ALA A 248 12.30 12.30 8.17
CA ALA A 248 13.53 11.53 8.41
C ALA A 248 14.21 11.16 7.08
N LEU A 249 14.42 12.15 6.22
CA LEU A 249 15.10 11.97 4.93
C LEU A 249 16.61 11.80 5.11
N PRO A 250 17.30 11.12 4.15
CA PRO A 250 18.76 11.11 4.12
C PRO A 250 19.33 12.54 4.15
N GLU A 251 20.43 12.78 4.89
CA GLU A 251 20.98 14.13 5.14
C GLU A 251 21.18 14.96 3.86
N GLY A 252 21.69 14.34 2.79
CA GLY A 252 21.90 15.02 1.51
C GLY A 252 20.62 15.48 0.80
N ILE A 253 19.49 14.83 1.08
CA ILE A 253 18.17 15.24 0.58
C ILE A 253 17.56 16.28 1.52
N LEU A 254 17.64 16.03 2.83
CA LEU A 254 17.10 16.93 3.84
C LEU A 254 17.71 18.34 3.72
N GLY A 255 19.01 18.45 3.46
CA GLY A 255 19.68 19.73 3.22
C GLY A 255 19.14 20.49 2.01
N THR A 256 18.84 19.79 0.91
CA THR A 256 18.27 20.39 -0.31
C THR A 256 16.83 20.87 -0.09
N VAL A 257 16.02 20.03 0.56
CA VAL A 257 14.60 20.29 0.83
C VAL A 257 14.41 21.38 1.90
N ALA A 258 15.30 21.44 2.90
CA ALA A 258 15.30 22.48 3.93
C ALA A 258 15.93 23.79 3.44
N GLY A 259 16.90 23.73 2.53
CA GLY A 259 17.61 24.90 2.00
C GLY A 259 16.71 25.89 1.24
N HIS A 260 15.55 25.45 0.74
CA HIS A 260 14.56 26.30 0.08
C HIS A 260 13.51 26.91 1.03
N GLY A 261 13.70 26.80 2.35
CA GLY A 261 12.80 27.37 3.35
C GLY A 261 13.43 27.79 4.69
N ALA A 262 14.76 27.79 4.81
CA ALA A 262 15.44 28.10 6.07
C ALA A 262 15.88 29.57 6.16
N ASP A 263 14.91 30.46 6.40
CA ASP A 263 15.12 31.58 7.33
C ASP A 263 14.49 31.12 8.66
N PHE A 264 15.24 30.39 9.47
CA PHE A 264 14.87 30.13 10.85
C PHE A 264 16.09 30.29 11.76
N ASP A 265 15.93 31.20 12.72
CA ASP A 265 16.86 31.49 13.79
C ASP A 265 17.28 30.19 14.50
N THR A 266 18.59 30.01 14.56
CA THR A 266 19.23 29.09 15.49
C THR A 266 18.92 29.57 16.91
N ILE A 267 18.14 28.80 17.66
CA ILE A 267 18.11 28.97 19.11
C ILE A 267 19.30 28.17 19.66
N ASP A 268 20.40 28.89 19.89
CA ASP A 268 21.40 28.50 20.88
C ASP A 268 20.77 28.53 22.27
N GLY A 269 20.94 27.46 23.05
CA GLY A 269 20.54 27.37 24.46
C GLY A 269 20.50 25.96 25.02
#